data_AF-A0A929DEY1-F1
#
_entry.id   AF-A0A929DEY1-F1
#
_cell.length_a   1.000
_cell.length_b   1.000
_cell.length_c   1.000
_cell.angle_alpha   90.00
_cell.angle_beta   90.00
_cell.angle_gamma   90.00
#
_symmetry.space_group_name_H-M   'P 1'
#
loop_
_entity.id
_entity.type
_entity.pdbx_description
1 polymer ?
#
loop_
_entity_poly.entity_id
_entity_poly.type
_entity_poly.pdbx_seq_one_letter_code
_entity_poly.pdbx_strand_id
1 'polypeptide(L)' 'MFIKLFLITVVVVAVSFLAMGISIFFKKNGKFPSFEIGKNKEMRKLGITCAKHDELKYHNHLKKGKPCDCS' A
#
# COMPACT_ATOMS: atom_id res chain seq x y z
N MET A 1 -28.75 -37.42 10.65
CA MET A 1 -27.72 -36.83 11.54
C MET A 1 -26.70 -36.03 10.74
N PHE A 2 -26.11 -36.60 9.68
CA PHE A 2 -25.12 -35.95 8.81
C PHE A 2 -25.60 -34.67 8.10
N ILE A 3 -26.81 -34.68 7.52
CA ILE A 3 -27.35 -33.52 6.78
C ILE A 3 -27.53 -32.30 7.70
N LYS A 4 -27.96 -32.51 8.94
CA LYS A 4 -28.12 -31.43 9.93
C LYS A 4 -26.77 -30.79 10.28
N LEU A 5 -25.74 -31.61 10.47
CA LEU A 5 -24.38 -31.15 10.73
C LEU A 5 -23.81 -30.39 9.53
N PHE A 6 -23.99 -30.90 8.32
CA PHE A 6 -23.53 -30.26 7.09
C PHE A 6 -24.15 -28.86 6.91
N LEU A 7 -25.46 -28.75 7.17
CA LEU A 7 -26.19 -27.48 7.06
C LEU A 7 -25.68 -26.46 8.09
N ILE A 8 -25.43 -26.90 9.33
CA ILE A 8 -24.83 -26.06 10.38
C ILE A 8 -23.43 -25.59 9.98
N THR A 9 -22.58 -26.48 9.47
CA THR A 9 -21.21 -26.10 9.06
C THR A 9 -21.21 -25.11 7.91
N VAL A 10 -22.08 -25.27 6.92
CA VAL A 10 -22.19 -24.34 5.78
C VAL A 10 -22.60 -22.95 6.24
N VAL A 11 -23.56 -22.86 7.17
CA VAL A 11 -24.01 -21.57 7.73
C VAL A 11 -22.88 -20.88 8.50
N VAL A 12 -22.15 -21.60 9.34
CA VAL A 12 -21.03 -21.04 10.12
C VAL A 12 -19.92 -20.53 9.19
N VAL A 13 -19.57 -21.32 8.17
CA VAL A 13 -18.56 -20.93 7.18
C VAL A 13 -19.03 -19.70 6.40
N ALA A 14 -20.27 -19.66 5.92
CA ALA A 14 -20.82 -18.49 5.23
C ALA A 14 -20.76 -17.22 6.09
N VAL A 15 -21.12 -17.31 7.38
CA VAL A 15 -21.03 -16.18 8.31
C VAL A 15 -19.59 -15.72 8.53
N SER A 16 -18.63 -16.64 8.62
CA SER A 16 -17.21 -16.28 8.76
C SER A 16 -16.65 -15.54 7.55
N PHE A 17 -16.99 -15.96 6.33
CA PHE A 17 -16.60 -15.25 5.10
C PHE A 17 -17.26 -13.88 4.99
N LEU A 18 -18.52 -13.76 5.40
CA LEU A 18 -19.20 -12.47 5.49
C LEU A 18 -18.50 -11.56 6.52
N ALA A 19 -18.19 -12.05 7.71
CA ALA A 19 -17.50 -11.29 8.75
C ALA A 19 -16.10 -10.82 8.30
N MET A 20 -15.33 -11.69 7.64
CA MET A 20 -14.03 -11.31 7.05
C MET A 20 -14.21 -10.30 5.91
N GLY A 21 -15.16 -10.52 5.01
CA GLY A 21 -15.43 -9.65 3.86
C GLY A 21 -15.99 -8.29 4.25
N ILE A 22 -16.74 -8.19 5.35
CA ILE A 22 -17.25 -6.92 5.89
C ILE A 22 -16.08 -5.99 6.21
N SER A 23 -14.97 -6.47 6.78
CA SER A 23 -13.81 -5.62 7.05
C SER A 23 -13.20 -5.00 5.79
N ILE A 24 -13.32 -5.68 4.64
CA ILE A 24 -12.83 -5.23 3.34
C ILE A 24 -13.84 -4.26 2.70
N PHE A 25 -15.14 -4.56 2.79
CA PHE A 25 -16.21 -3.76 2.19
C PHE A 25 -16.56 -2.50 3.00
N PHE A 26 -16.54 -2.57 4.32
CA PHE A 26 -16.74 -1.43 5.23
C PHE A 26 -15.50 -0.55 5.39
N LYS A 27 -14.31 -0.99 4.95
CA LYS A 27 -13.17 -0.10 4.76
C LYS A 27 -13.40 0.75 3.51
N LYS A 28 -14.44 1.59 3.57
CA LYS A 28 -15.01 2.46 2.52
C LYS A 28 -14.03 3.49 1.96
N ASN A 29 -12.85 3.63 2.59
CA ASN A 29 -11.72 4.44 2.13
C ASN A 29 -10.40 3.68 2.27
N GLY A 30 -10.39 2.39 1.92
CA GLY A 30 -9.19 1.57 1.84
C GLY A 30 -8.27 1.99 0.69
N LYS A 31 -7.86 3.26 0.62
CA LYS A 31 -6.61 3.57 -0.10
C LYS A 31 -5.54 2.76 0.60
N PHE A 32 -5.03 1.76 -0.10
CA PHE A 32 -3.85 1.04 0.35
C PHE A 32 -2.83 2.12 0.72
N PRO A 33 -2.33 2.16 1.97
CA PRO A 33 -1.37 3.18 2.37
C PRO A 33 -0.26 3.13 1.33
N SER A 34 0.01 4.27 0.70
CA SER A 34 0.98 4.34 -0.39
C SER A 34 2.35 4.03 0.19
N PHE A 35 2.72 2.75 0.18
CA PHE A 35 4.02 2.26 0.65
C PHE A 35 5.12 2.69 -0.33
N GLU A 36 4.75 3.08 -1.54
CA GLU A 36 5.62 3.84 -2.42
C GLU A 36 5.97 5.19 -1.78
N ILE A 37 7.17 5.24 -1.19
CA ILE A 37 7.79 6.45 -0.63
C ILE A 37 7.69 7.63 -1.60
N GLY A 38 7.77 7.38 -2.92
CA GLY A 38 7.65 8.40 -3.97
C GLY A 38 6.25 8.96 -4.21
N LYS A 39 5.16 8.23 -3.91
CA LYS A 39 3.78 8.73 -4.09
C LYS A 39 3.17 9.26 -2.80
N ASN A 40 3.78 8.99 -1.65
CA ASN A 40 3.29 9.48 -0.36
C ASN A 40 3.66 10.96 -0.14
N LYS A 41 2.65 11.83 -0.14
CA LYS A 41 2.82 13.28 0.10
C LYS A 41 3.37 13.57 1.50
N GLU A 42 3.06 12.72 2.48
CA GLU A 42 3.50 12.90 3.86
C GLU A 42 5.00 12.61 4.02
N MET A 43 5.51 11.56 3.36
CA MET A 43 6.96 11.25 3.37
C MET A 43 7.77 12.31 2.63
N ARG A 44 7.21 12.90 1.57
CA ARG A 44 7.84 14.01 0.85
C ARG A 44 7.96 15.28 1.70
N LYS A 45 7.00 15.56 2.59
CA LYS A 45 7.08 16.70 3.53
C LYS A 45 8.21 16.50 4.54
N LEU A 46 8.50 15.25 4.90
CA LEU A 46 9.60 14.87 5.80
C LEU A 46 10.96 14.83 5.08
N GLY A 47 11.02 15.15 3.78
CA GLY A 47 12.26 15.13 3.00
C GLY A 47 12.72 13.72 2.61
N ILE A 48 11.91 12.69 2.85
CA ILE A 48 12.26 11.30 2.53
C ILE A 48 11.90 11.04 1.07
N THR A 49 12.93 10.97 0.23
CA THR A 49 12.87 10.66 -1.19
C THR A 49 13.44 9.25 -1.45
N CYS A 50 13.03 8.63 -2.55
CA CYS A 50 13.55 7.33 -2.92
C CYS A 50 14.99 7.48 -3.39
N ALA A 51 15.91 6.62 -2.95
CA ALA A 51 17.31 6.63 -3.40
C ALA A 51 17.42 6.64 -4.94
N LYS A 52 16.48 5.95 -5.61
CA LYS A 52 16.39 5.93 -7.07
C LYS A 52 16.00 7.26 -7.71
N HIS A 53 15.21 8.06 -7.01
CA HIS A 53 14.86 9.39 -7.47
C HIS A 53 16.05 10.34 -7.33
N ASP A 54 16.85 10.19 -6.27
CA ASP A 54 18.02 11.04 -6.03
C ASP A 54 19.18 10.75 -7.00
N GLU A 55 19.45 9.47 -7.30
CA GLU A 55 20.43 9.09 -8.33
C GLU A 55 20.02 9.66 -9.70
N LEU A 56 18.75 9.51 -10.10
CA LEU A 56 18.24 10.06 -11.37
C LEU A 56 18.33 11.58 -11.43
N LYS A 57 18.07 12.25 -10.30
CA LYS A 57 18.24 13.70 -10.19
C LYS A 57 19.69 14.07 -10.41
N TYR A 58 20.63 13.42 -9.73
CA TYR A 58 22.07 13.63 -9.88
C TYR A 58 22.55 13.43 -11.33
N HIS A 59 22.17 12.33 -11.97
CA HIS A 59 22.50 12.07 -13.38
C HIS A 59 21.96 13.14 -14.34
N ASN A 60 20.75 13.65 -14.09
CA ASN A 60 20.20 14.74 -14.89
C ASN A 60 20.89 16.08 -14.64
N HIS A 61 21.38 16.35 -13.42
CA HIS A 61 22.18 17.53 -13.12
C HIS A 61 23.54 17.50 -13.84
N LEU A 62 24.20 16.34 -13.87
CA LEU A 62 25.43 16.11 -14.63
C LEU A 62 25.22 16.37 -16.14
N LYS A 63 24.13 15.85 -16.71
CA LYS A 63 23.79 16.12 -18.13
C LYS A 63 23.55 17.59 -18.44
N LYS A 64 23.11 18.38 -17.46
CA LYS A 64 22.84 19.82 -17.60
C LYS A 64 24.09 20.69 -17.32
N GLY A 65 25.25 20.08 -17.09
CA GLY A 65 26.51 20.79 -16.87
C GLY A 65 26.55 21.61 -15.57
N LYS A 66 25.70 21.30 -14.58
CA LYS A 66 25.73 21.98 -13.28
C LYS A 66 26.63 21.19 -12.32
N PRO A 67 27.55 21.83 -11.59
CA PRO A 67 28.32 21.16 -10.56
C PRO A 67 27.36 20.63 -9.49
N CYS A 68 27.60 19.40 -9.07
CA CYS A 68 26.85 18.74 -8.02
C CYS A 68 27.49 19.09 -6.68
N ASP A 69 26.82 19.91 -5.88
CA ASP A 69 27.15 20.07 -4.47
C ASP A 69 26.76 18.79 -3.73
N CYS A 70 27.75 17.94 -3.48
CA CYS A 70 27.67 16.90 -2.47
C CYS A 70 28.04 17.54 -1.13
N SER A 71 27.03 17.86 -0.31
CA SER A 71 27.22 17.97 1.14
C SER A 71 27.22 16.58 1.77
#